data_AF-A0A9D8J4C2-F1
#
_entry.id   AF-A0A9D8J4C2-F1
#
_cell.length_a   1.000
_cell.length_b   1.000
_cell.length_c   1.000
_cell.angle_alpha   90.00
_cell.angle_beta   90.00
_cell.angle_gamma   90.00
#
_symmetry.space_group_name_H-M   'P 1'
#
loop_
_entity.id
_entity.type
_entity.pdbx_description
1 polymer ?
#
loop_
_entity_poly.entity_id
_entity_poly.type
_entity_poly.pdbx_seq_one_letter_code
_entity_poly.pdbx_strand_id
1 'polypeptide(L)'
;MSLRCESVERPAVGRAVWDTFVDGCDEAWLWHRYDFQDTLCTWPRRSDASFALAGPRGELLAVVPLHRIDRRLAGLPLRRLDSLGGPAIRNSLSPRERRRVREAVKESLTARMAACRAVELTISLPPLAPAFRGERCPRVNPLLDLGCDNTLTQTWMVDLNVSDTLLCEQMAGRARTAVRKAVQQGVRVRWDVRPGDAEQY
;
A
#
# COMPACT_ATOMS: atom_id res chain seq x y z
N MET A 1 -21.26 -18.07 -15.87
CA MET A 1 -20.96 -18.48 -14.48
C MET A 1 -20.44 -17.27 -13.69
N SER A 2 -20.95 -17.07 -12.47
CA SER A 2 -20.49 -16.03 -11.55
C SER A 2 -19.16 -16.47 -10.95
N LEU A 3 -18.18 -15.57 -10.89
CA LEU A 3 -16.91 -15.84 -10.24
C LEU A 3 -17.15 -15.74 -8.73
N ARG A 4 -17.18 -16.88 -8.04
CA ARG A 4 -17.32 -16.92 -6.57
C ARG A 4 -15.96 -16.63 -5.95
N CYS A 5 -15.91 -15.60 -5.12
CA CYS A 5 -14.76 -15.29 -4.28
C CYS A 5 -15.12 -15.57 -2.82
N GLU A 6 -14.14 -16.01 -2.05
CA GLU A 6 -14.24 -16.10 -0.59
C GLU A 6 -13.26 -15.11 0.05
N SER A 7 -13.71 -14.39 1.10
CA SER A 7 -12.83 -13.53 1.89
C SER A 7 -12.09 -14.36 2.92
N VAL A 8 -10.77 -14.31 2.91
CA VAL A 8 -9.90 -15.07 3.83
C VAL A 8 -9.01 -14.08 4.57
N GLU A 9 -8.98 -14.17 5.90
CA GLU A 9 -8.11 -13.32 6.73
C GLU A 9 -6.63 -13.54 6.41
N ARG A 10 -5.83 -12.47 6.42
CA ARG A 10 -4.39 -12.53 6.09
C ARG A 10 -3.63 -13.61 6.89
N PRO A 11 -3.82 -13.80 8.20
CA PRO A 11 -3.15 -14.87 8.94
C PRO A 11 -3.48 -16.27 8.44
N ALA A 12 -4.69 -16.51 7.95
CA ALA A 12 -5.11 -17.81 7.42
C ALA A 12 -4.53 -18.09 6.03
N VAL A 13 -4.24 -17.05 5.24
CA VAL A 13 -3.49 -17.17 3.98
C VAL A 13 -2.04 -17.57 4.23
N GLY A 14 -1.44 -17.03 5.29
CA GLY A 14 -0.06 -17.27 5.66
C GLY A 14 0.95 -16.44 4.84
N ARG A 15 2.10 -16.15 5.47
CA ARG A 15 3.14 -15.24 4.95
C ARG A 15 3.64 -15.62 3.56
N ALA A 16 4.00 -16.88 3.35
CA ALA A 16 4.62 -17.33 2.10
C ALA A 16 3.68 -17.16 0.90
N VAL A 17 2.41 -17.54 1.04
CA VAL A 17 1.41 -17.44 -0.03
C VAL A 17 1.07 -15.98 -0.32
N TRP A 18 0.90 -15.18 0.74
CA TRP A 18 0.62 -13.76 0.63
C TRP A 18 1.74 -13.01 -0.10
N ASP A 19 3.00 -13.17 0.34
CA ASP A 19 4.13 -12.47 -0.26
C ASP A 19 4.42 -12.95 -1.69
N THR A 20 4.20 -14.24 -1.99
CA THR A 20 4.29 -14.76 -3.37
C THR A 20 3.29 -14.06 -4.29
N PHE A 21 2.07 -13.80 -3.81
CA PHE A 21 1.08 -13.04 -4.58
C PHE A 21 1.54 -11.59 -4.78
N VAL A 22 2.03 -10.94 -3.72
CA VAL A 22 2.49 -9.54 -3.76
C VAL A 22 3.63 -9.37 -4.75
N ASP A 23 4.61 -10.27 -4.74
CA ASP A 23 5.77 -10.21 -5.63
C ASP A 23 5.40 -10.38 -7.11
N GLY A 24 4.29 -11.07 -7.39
CA GLY A 24 3.79 -11.29 -8.75
C GLY A 24 2.71 -10.31 -9.22
N CYS A 25 2.37 -9.28 -8.44
CA CYS A 25 1.23 -8.40 -8.73
C CYS A 25 1.66 -6.95 -9.03
N ASP A 26 1.26 -6.43 -10.19
CA ASP A 26 1.66 -5.09 -10.65
C ASP A 26 0.97 -3.96 -9.86
N GLU A 27 -0.15 -4.25 -9.20
CA GLU A 27 -0.85 -3.30 -8.32
C GLU A 27 -0.30 -3.30 -6.90
N ALA A 28 0.57 -4.25 -6.53
CA ALA A 28 1.12 -4.37 -5.19
C ALA A 28 2.46 -3.61 -5.04
N TRP A 29 2.79 -3.24 -3.80
CA TRP A 29 4.06 -2.59 -3.45
C TRP A 29 4.50 -2.97 -2.03
N LEU A 30 5.51 -2.27 -1.50
CA LEU A 30 6.01 -2.43 -0.13
C LEU A 30 4.89 -2.49 0.92
N TRP A 31 3.86 -1.64 0.76
CA TRP A 31 2.73 -1.56 1.69
C TRP A 31 1.83 -2.78 1.68
N HIS A 32 2.03 -3.74 0.79
CA HIS A 32 1.30 -5.01 0.78
C HIS A 32 2.08 -6.13 1.45
N ARG A 33 3.38 -5.97 1.73
CA ARG A 33 4.20 -7.04 2.33
C ARG A 33 3.66 -7.47 3.69
N TYR A 34 3.73 -8.77 3.97
CA TYR A 34 3.19 -9.35 5.20
C TYR A 34 3.79 -8.70 6.45
N ASP A 35 5.12 -8.59 6.52
CA ASP A 35 5.82 -7.97 7.65
C ASP A 35 5.53 -6.48 7.80
N PHE A 36 5.26 -5.80 6.69
CA PHE A 36 4.89 -4.39 6.73
C PHE A 36 3.52 -4.22 7.41
N GLN A 37 2.59 -5.17 7.21
CA GLN A 37 1.32 -5.17 7.93
C GLN A 37 1.51 -5.40 9.43
N ASP A 38 2.40 -6.34 9.79
CA ASP A 38 2.72 -6.62 11.18
C ASP A 38 3.37 -5.40 11.84
N THR A 39 4.27 -4.72 11.13
CA THR A 39 4.91 -3.48 11.57
C THR A 39 3.88 -2.38 11.82
N LEU A 40 2.93 -2.17 10.91
CA LEU A 40 1.86 -1.20 11.11
C LEU A 40 0.99 -1.54 12.33
N CYS A 41 0.79 -2.83 12.64
CA CYS A 41 0.04 -3.24 13.83
C CYS A 41 0.76 -2.94 15.15
N THR A 42 2.06 -2.61 15.13
CA THR A 42 2.76 -2.13 16.33
C THR A 42 2.35 -0.70 16.72
N TRP A 43 1.71 0.04 15.81
CA TRP A 43 1.29 1.41 16.09
C TRP A 43 0.13 1.46 17.08
N PRO A 44 0.11 2.46 17.99
CA PRO A 44 -0.93 2.55 19.00
C PRO A 44 -2.34 2.52 18.40
N ARG A 45 -3.18 1.62 18.95
CA ARG A 45 -4.60 1.45 18.60
C ARG A 45 -4.86 1.05 17.15
N ARG A 46 -3.85 0.50 16.47
CA ARG A 46 -4.01 -0.13 15.16
C ARG A 46 -4.07 -1.65 15.36
N SER A 47 -4.93 -2.31 14.60
CA SER A 47 -5.04 -3.78 14.57
C SER A 47 -5.27 -4.25 13.15
N ASP A 48 -4.80 -5.46 12.84
CA ASP A 48 -4.92 -6.03 11.50
C ASP A 48 -6.39 -6.33 11.17
N ALA A 49 -6.78 -5.97 9.96
CA ALA A 49 -8.05 -6.34 9.34
C ALA A 49 -7.82 -6.75 7.87
N SER A 50 -6.55 -7.00 7.49
CA SER A 50 -6.13 -7.33 6.14
C SER A 50 -6.70 -8.69 5.72
N PHE A 51 -7.09 -8.79 4.45
CA PHE A 51 -7.70 -10.00 3.93
C PHE A 51 -7.31 -10.22 2.47
N ALA A 52 -7.53 -11.43 2.00
CA ALA A 52 -7.44 -11.79 0.60
C ALA A 52 -8.80 -12.24 0.07
N LEU A 53 -8.95 -12.19 -1.25
CA LEU A 53 -10.04 -12.89 -1.93
C LEU A 53 -9.48 -14.13 -2.60
N ALA A 54 -9.97 -15.30 -2.20
CA ALA A 54 -9.63 -16.58 -2.81
C ALA A 54 -10.67 -16.98 -3.87
N GLY A 55 -10.21 -17.51 -4.99
CA GLY A 55 -11.05 -18.11 -6.02
C GLY A 55 -11.48 -19.54 -5.64
N PRO A 56 -12.28 -20.20 -6.49
CA PRO A 56 -12.85 -21.52 -6.18
C PRO A 56 -11.84 -22.64 -5.99
N ARG A 57 -10.59 -22.49 -6.48
CA ARG A 57 -9.51 -23.47 -6.31
C ARG A 57 -8.52 -23.04 -5.22
N GLY A 58 -8.87 -22.05 -4.40
CA GLY A 58 -8.03 -21.50 -3.33
C GLY A 58 -6.98 -20.51 -3.82
N GLU A 59 -6.97 -20.17 -5.11
CA GLU A 59 -6.01 -19.24 -5.68
C GLU A 59 -6.33 -17.79 -5.28
N LEU A 60 -5.34 -17.03 -4.80
CA LEU A 60 -5.58 -15.62 -4.42
C LEU A 60 -5.87 -14.75 -5.65
N LEU A 61 -7.00 -14.07 -5.69
CA LEU A 61 -7.41 -13.17 -6.75
C LEU A 61 -7.12 -11.71 -6.43
N ALA A 62 -7.11 -11.37 -5.14
CA ALA A 62 -6.70 -10.07 -4.64
C ALA A 62 -6.16 -10.19 -3.21
N VAL A 63 -5.30 -9.25 -2.83
CA VAL A 63 -4.94 -8.99 -1.42
C VAL A 63 -5.27 -7.54 -1.07
N VAL A 64 -5.70 -7.32 0.16
CA VAL A 64 -6.11 -6.00 0.66
C VAL A 64 -5.44 -5.77 2.02
N PRO A 65 -4.35 -4.98 2.09
CA PRO A 65 -3.82 -4.50 3.35
C PRO A 65 -4.86 -3.59 3.99
N LEU A 66 -5.24 -3.86 5.23
CA LEU A 66 -6.28 -3.14 5.93
C LEU A 66 -6.03 -3.16 7.42
N HIS A 67 -6.19 -2.01 8.07
CA HIS A 67 -6.07 -1.92 9.51
C HIS A 67 -7.29 -1.23 10.10
N ARG A 68 -7.75 -1.74 11.24
CA ARG A 68 -8.69 -1.02 12.09
C ARG A 68 -7.92 -0.09 13.00
N ILE A 69 -8.34 1.17 13.05
CA ILE A 69 -7.82 2.20 13.94
C ILE A 69 -8.92 2.55 14.94
N ASP A 70 -8.66 2.31 16.22
CA ASP A 70 -9.53 2.66 17.32
C ASP A 70 -9.12 4.04 17.88
N ARG A 71 -10.03 5.01 17.89
CA ARG A 71 -9.84 6.35 18.48
C ARG A 71 -10.96 6.67 19.46
N ARG A 72 -10.77 7.76 20.22
CA ARG A 72 -11.82 8.36 21.05
C ARG A 72 -11.97 9.82 20.65
N LEU A 73 -13.20 10.27 20.46
CA LEU A 73 -13.53 11.68 20.22
C LEU A 73 -14.58 12.08 21.27
N ALA A 74 -14.27 13.07 22.10
CA ALA A 74 -15.13 13.47 23.23
C ALA A 74 -15.61 12.29 24.10
N GLY A 75 -14.73 11.30 24.33
CA GLY A 75 -15.03 10.10 25.12
C GLY A 75 -15.76 8.98 24.36
N LEU A 76 -16.31 9.22 23.17
CA LEU A 76 -17.01 8.22 22.37
C LEU A 76 -16.02 7.40 21.51
N PRO A 77 -16.19 6.07 21.40
CA PRO A 77 -15.36 5.24 20.54
C PRO A 77 -15.61 5.58 19.07
N LEU A 78 -14.52 5.88 18.36
CA LEU A 78 -14.53 6.16 16.93
C LEU A 78 -13.65 5.12 16.24
N ARG A 79 -14.20 4.39 15.27
CA ARG A 79 -13.46 3.38 14.52
C ARG A 79 -13.36 3.78 13.07
N ARG A 80 -12.19 3.54 12.49
CA ARG A 80 -11.93 3.77 11.08
C ARG A 80 -11.16 2.58 10.52
N LEU A 81 -11.33 2.33 9.23
CA LEU A 81 -10.49 1.41 8.49
C LEU A 81 -9.53 2.21 7.62
N ASP A 82 -8.30 1.74 7.52
CA ASP A 82 -7.27 2.35 6.70
C ASP A 82 -6.57 1.29 5.86
N SER A 83 -6.50 1.51 4.55
CA SER A 83 -5.85 0.64 3.58
C SER A 83 -4.74 1.42 2.89
N LEU A 84 -3.52 1.28 3.42
CA LEU A 84 -2.32 1.82 2.80
C LEU A 84 -1.88 0.87 1.67
N GLY A 85 -2.09 1.28 0.42
CA GLY A 85 -1.79 0.48 -0.77
C GLY A 85 -3.04 -0.06 -1.49
N GLY A 86 -4.22 -0.01 -0.87
CA GLY A 86 -5.47 -0.44 -1.51
C GLY A 86 -5.47 -1.91 -1.96
N PRO A 87 -6.52 -2.35 -2.67
CA PRO A 87 -6.56 -3.70 -3.20
C PRO A 87 -5.53 -3.87 -4.32
N ALA A 88 -4.78 -4.97 -4.26
CA ALA A 88 -3.92 -5.43 -5.35
C ALA A 88 -4.54 -6.67 -5.99
N ILE A 89 -4.90 -6.56 -7.27
CA ILE A 89 -5.64 -7.58 -8.02
C ILE A 89 -4.73 -8.32 -8.99
N ARG A 90 -4.90 -9.64 -9.06
CA ARG A 90 -4.11 -10.54 -9.90
C ARG A 90 -4.02 -10.05 -11.36
N ASN A 91 -2.80 -10.05 -11.90
CA ASN A 91 -2.49 -9.54 -13.24
C ASN A 91 -3.22 -10.29 -14.36
N SER A 92 -3.31 -11.62 -14.27
CA SER A 92 -3.83 -12.49 -15.34
C SER A 92 -5.35 -12.43 -15.55
N LEU A 93 -6.08 -11.64 -14.77
CA LEU A 93 -7.53 -11.56 -14.86
C LEU A 93 -7.96 -10.68 -16.04
N SER A 94 -8.97 -11.14 -16.78
CA SER A 94 -9.61 -10.35 -17.82
C SER A 94 -10.29 -9.09 -17.23
N PRO A 95 -10.55 -8.03 -18.01
CA PRO A 95 -11.20 -6.82 -17.51
C PRO A 95 -12.56 -7.10 -16.82
N ARG A 96 -13.32 -8.09 -17.32
CA ARG A 96 -14.59 -8.50 -16.72
C ARG A 96 -14.39 -9.16 -15.35
N GLU A 97 -13.38 -10.01 -15.22
CA GLU A 97 -13.05 -10.67 -13.95
C GLU A 97 -12.50 -9.68 -12.93
N ARG A 98 -11.61 -8.77 -13.35
CA ARG A 98 -11.09 -7.70 -12.49
C ARG A 98 -12.22 -6.84 -11.91
N ARG A 99 -13.22 -6.49 -12.72
CA ARG A 99 -14.41 -5.75 -12.24
C ARG A 99 -15.16 -6.54 -11.17
N ARG A 100 -15.38 -7.84 -11.39
CA ARG A 100 -16.04 -8.70 -10.40
C ARG A 100 -15.24 -8.82 -9.11
N VAL A 101 -13.92 -8.94 -9.20
CA VAL A 101 -13.04 -8.95 -8.03
C VAL A 101 -13.10 -7.62 -7.29
N ARG A 102 -13.14 -6.48 -7.99
CA ARG A 102 -13.35 -5.15 -7.35
C ARG A 102 -14.68 -5.06 -6.60
N GLU A 103 -15.78 -5.55 -7.19
CA GLU A 103 -17.07 -5.58 -6.49
C GLU A 103 -17.00 -6.47 -5.24
N ALA A 104 -16.39 -7.65 -5.33
CA ALA A 104 -16.20 -8.53 -4.17
C ALA A 104 -15.31 -7.91 -3.08
N VAL A 105 -14.30 -7.11 -3.47
CA VAL A 105 -13.50 -6.31 -2.53
C VAL A 105 -14.37 -5.28 -1.84
N LYS A 106 -15.18 -4.53 -2.59
CA LYS A 106 -16.11 -3.51 -2.06
C LYS A 106 -17.12 -4.11 -1.08
N GLU A 107 -17.71 -5.24 -1.43
CA GLU A 107 -18.62 -5.98 -0.54
C GLU A 107 -17.91 -6.40 0.75
N SER A 108 -16.69 -6.96 0.65
CA SER A 108 -15.90 -7.38 1.80
C SER A 108 -15.52 -6.20 2.71
N LEU A 109 -15.10 -5.08 2.14
CA LEU A 109 -14.80 -3.85 2.88
C LEU A 109 -16.05 -3.31 3.59
N THR A 110 -17.19 -3.28 2.90
CA THR A 110 -18.47 -2.80 3.46
C THR A 110 -18.92 -3.68 4.63
N ALA A 111 -18.84 -5.01 4.48
CA ALA A 111 -19.14 -5.95 5.55
C ALA A 111 -18.24 -5.73 6.78
N ARG A 112 -16.94 -5.51 6.57
CA ARG A 112 -15.97 -5.22 7.65
C ARG A 112 -16.25 -3.90 8.33
N MET A 113 -16.56 -2.83 7.57
CA MET A 113 -16.98 -1.55 8.14
C MET A 113 -18.20 -1.72 9.03
N ALA A 114 -19.23 -2.42 8.57
CA ALA A 114 -20.44 -2.70 9.34
C ALA A 114 -20.14 -3.52 10.61
N ALA A 115 -19.37 -4.60 10.49
CA ALA A 115 -19.03 -5.49 11.59
C ALA A 115 -18.29 -4.77 12.73
N CYS A 116 -17.35 -3.87 12.39
CA CYS A 116 -16.63 -3.09 13.39
C CYS A 116 -17.29 -1.74 13.72
N ARG A 117 -18.38 -1.36 13.06
CA ARG A 117 -19.01 -0.03 13.15
C ARG A 117 -18.02 1.10 12.83
N ALA A 118 -17.19 0.92 11.82
CA ALA A 118 -16.31 1.97 11.34
C ALA A 118 -17.13 3.07 10.65
N VAL A 119 -16.81 4.33 10.97
CA VAL A 119 -17.48 5.50 10.38
C VAL A 119 -16.83 5.97 9.09
N GLU A 120 -15.63 5.49 8.81
CA GLU A 120 -14.80 5.94 7.69
C GLU A 120 -13.89 4.79 7.25
N LEU A 121 -13.67 4.70 5.94
CA LEU A 121 -12.63 3.91 5.30
C LEU A 121 -11.78 4.82 4.43
N THR A 122 -10.48 4.86 4.72
CA THR A 122 -9.50 5.54 3.88
C THR A 122 -8.73 4.50 3.07
N ILE A 123 -8.59 4.73 1.76
CA ILE A 123 -7.79 3.88 0.88
C ILE A 123 -6.81 4.77 0.13
N SER A 124 -5.53 4.41 0.19
CA SER A 124 -4.46 5.05 -0.59
C SER A 124 -3.94 4.06 -1.62
N LEU A 125 -3.78 4.51 -2.87
CA LEU A 125 -3.12 3.70 -3.89
C LEU A 125 -1.59 3.82 -3.80
N PRO A 126 -0.85 2.81 -4.26
CA PRO A 126 0.59 2.79 -4.25
C PRO A 126 1.16 3.46 -5.52
N PRO A 127 1.51 4.76 -5.55
CA PRO A 127 1.90 5.46 -6.79
C PRO A 127 3.16 4.87 -7.44
N LEU A 128 3.98 4.15 -6.66
CA LEU A 128 5.20 3.49 -7.13
C LEU A 128 4.96 2.09 -7.70
N ALA A 129 3.77 1.50 -7.49
CA ALA A 129 3.50 0.17 -8.02
C ALA A 129 3.50 0.18 -9.55
N PRO A 130 3.98 -0.89 -10.21
CA PRO A 130 4.10 -0.97 -11.66
C PRO A 130 2.83 -0.59 -12.45
N ALA A 131 1.64 -0.89 -11.92
CA ALA A 131 0.36 -0.58 -12.54
C ALA A 131 -0.04 0.90 -12.46
N PHE A 132 0.50 1.69 -11.53
CA PHE A 132 0.08 3.07 -11.26
C PHE A 132 1.10 4.12 -11.69
N ARG A 133 2.05 3.75 -12.56
CA ARG A 133 3.09 4.65 -13.08
C ARG A 133 3.28 4.52 -14.59
N GLY A 134 3.80 5.59 -15.20
CA GLY A 134 4.10 5.65 -16.62
C GLY A 134 2.86 5.45 -17.51
N GLU A 135 3.05 4.87 -18.69
CA GLU A 135 1.99 4.65 -19.69
C GLU A 135 0.89 3.69 -19.23
N ARG A 136 1.19 2.84 -18.24
CA ARG A 136 0.24 1.88 -17.67
C ARG A 136 -0.68 2.48 -16.61
N CYS A 137 -0.38 3.70 -16.15
CA CYS A 137 -1.17 4.36 -15.12
C CYS A 137 -2.62 4.56 -15.60
N PRO A 138 -3.63 4.14 -14.80
CA PRO A 138 -5.02 4.36 -15.13
C PRO A 138 -5.32 5.85 -15.30
N ARG A 139 -6.05 6.20 -16.36
CA ARG A 139 -6.52 7.58 -16.60
C ARG A 139 -7.57 8.04 -15.58
N VAL A 140 -8.22 7.08 -14.92
CA VAL A 140 -9.27 7.30 -13.92
C VAL A 140 -8.83 6.61 -12.65
N ASN A 141 -8.96 7.29 -11.50
CA ASN A 141 -8.62 6.73 -10.21
C ASN A 141 -9.45 5.45 -9.95
N PRO A 142 -8.82 4.26 -9.84
CA PRO A 142 -9.55 3.00 -9.69
C PRO A 142 -10.29 2.87 -8.36
N LEU A 143 -10.01 3.73 -7.36
CA LEU A 143 -10.79 3.77 -6.12
C LEU A 143 -12.22 4.31 -6.30
N LEU A 144 -12.49 5.02 -7.41
CA LEU A 144 -13.84 5.45 -7.74
C LEU A 144 -14.79 4.25 -7.93
N ASP A 145 -14.29 3.14 -8.47
CA ASP A 145 -15.07 1.90 -8.62
C ASP A 145 -15.48 1.32 -7.26
N LEU A 146 -14.74 1.62 -6.19
CA LEU A 146 -15.05 1.20 -4.83
C LEU A 146 -16.04 2.15 -4.12
N GLY A 147 -16.41 3.26 -4.76
CA GLY A 147 -17.26 4.30 -4.17
C GLY A 147 -16.51 5.27 -3.24
N CYS A 148 -15.19 5.34 -3.34
CA CYS A 148 -14.40 6.32 -2.60
C CYS A 148 -14.48 7.71 -3.25
N ASP A 149 -14.47 8.75 -2.42
CA ASP A 149 -14.22 10.12 -2.89
C ASP A 149 -12.77 10.25 -3.37
N ASN A 150 -12.58 11.00 -4.46
CA ASN A 150 -11.26 11.16 -5.07
C ASN A 150 -10.46 12.27 -4.38
N THR A 151 -9.36 11.91 -3.74
CA THR A 151 -8.35 12.86 -3.27
C THR A 151 -7.04 12.61 -4.02
N LEU A 152 -6.60 13.61 -4.80
CA LEU A 152 -5.35 13.52 -5.55
C LEU A 152 -4.17 13.92 -4.66
N THR A 153 -3.15 13.07 -4.63
CA THR A 153 -1.86 13.36 -3.99
C THR A 153 -0.76 13.28 -5.05
N GLN A 154 0.39 13.87 -4.76
CA GLN A 154 1.55 13.84 -5.64
C GLN A 154 2.73 13.21 -4.91
N THR A 155 3.41 12.30 -5.58
CA THR A 155 4.69 11.74 -5.13
C THR A 155 5.75 12.13 -6.14
N TRP A 156 6.80 12.80 -5.67
CA TRP A 156 7.94 13.14 -6.51
C TRP A 156 8.89 11.94 -6.57
N MET A 157 9.28 11.55 -7.78
CA MET A 157 10.16 10.43 -8.04
C MET A 157 11.41 10.90 -8.75
N VAL A 158 12.55 10.34 -8.36
CA VAL A 158 13.83 10.52 -9.04
C VAL A 158 14.21 9.20 -9.68
N ASP A 159 14.48 9.23 -10.98
CA ASP A 159 15.04 8.07 -11.67
C ASP A 159 16.51 7.94 -11.29
N LEU A 160 16.86 6.81 -10.68
CA LEU A 160 18.22 6.48 -10.27
C LEU A 160 18.93 5.57 -11.29
N ASN A 161 18.29 5.23 -12.42
CA ASN A 161 18.90 4.45 -13.50
C ASN A 161 19.80 5.30 -14.43
N VAL A 162 20.32 6.40 -13.91
CA VAL A 162 21.23 7.31 -14.58
C VAL A 162 22.58 7.28 -13.87
N SER A 163 23.64 7.73 -14.53
CA SER A 163 24.96 7.83 -13.88
C SER A 163 24.93 8.86 -12.75
N ASP A 164 25.78 8.67 -11.73
CA ASP A 164 25.93 9.63 -10.61
C ASP A 164 26.20 11.06 -11.09
N THR A 165 26.98 11.21 -12.16
CA THR A 165 27.27 12.50 -12.79
C THR A 165 25.99 13.13 -13.33
N LEU A 166 25.21 12.39 -14.11
CA LEU A 166 23.97 12.89 -14.71
C LEU A 166 22.91 13.17 -13.63
N LEU A 167 22.81 12.31 -12.61
CA LEU A 167 21.95 12.54 -11.44
C LEU A 167 22.29 13.85 -10.76
N CYS A 168 23.59 14.11 -10.51
CA CYS A 168 24.05 15.35 -9.91
C CYS A 168 23.77 16.55 -10.83
N GLU A 169 23.95 16.44 -12.14
CA GLU A 169 23.67 17.52 -13.09
C GLU A 169 22.20 17.93 -13.13
N GLN A 170 21.29 16.97 -12.99
CA GLN A 170 19.84 17.19 -12.95
C GLN A 170 19.35 17.81 -11.63
N MET A 171 20.17 17.81 -10.57
CA MET A 171 19.81 18.48 -9.31
C MET A 171 19.74 20.00 -9.47
N ALA A 172 18.84 20.64 -8.74
CA ALA A 172 18.81 22.09 -8.61
C ALA A 172 20.17 22.64 -8.12
N GLY A 173 20.57 23.82 -8.61
CA GLY A 173 21.89 24.41 -8.30
C GLY A 173 22.25 24.45 -6.82
N ARG A 174 21.28 24.78 -5.95
CA ARG A 174 21.47 24.79 -4.49
C ARG A 174 21.76 23.40 -3.92
N ALA A 175 21.09 22.36 -4.40
CA ALA A 175 21.31 20.98 -3.97
C ALA A 175 22.71 20.49 -4.38
N ARG A 176 23.13 20.78 -5.63
CA ARG A 176 24.50 20.46 -6.10
C ARG A 176 25.58 21.09 -5.22
N THR A 177 25.42 22.38 -4.87
CA THR A 177 26.35 23.08 -4.00
C THR A 177 26.39 22.48 -2.59
N ALA A 178 25.24 22.11 -2.02
CA ALA A 178 25.18 21.49 -0.70
C ALA A 178 25.89 20.13 -0.66
N VAL A 179 25.66 19.27 -1.67
CA VAL A 179 26.35 17.96 -1.79
C VAL A 179 27.86 18.16 -1.90
N ARG A 180 28.33 19.06 -2.78
CA ARG A 180 29.76 19.37 -2.92
C ARG A 180 30.39 19.86 -1.62
N LYS A 181 29.70 20.74 -0.89
CA LYS A 181 30.17 21.24 0.41
C LYS A 181 30.29 20.12 1.45
N ALA A 182 29.29 19.23 1.54
CA ALA A 182 29.33 18.10 2.46
C ALA A 182 30.51 17.16 2.18
N VAL A 183 30.78 16.89 0.89
CA VAL A 183 31.95 16.10 0.47
C VAL A 183 33.27 16.80 0.85
N GLN A 184 33.40 18.10 0.56
CA GLN A 184 34.58 18.90 0.92
C GLN A 184 34.82 18.96 2.43
N GLN A 185 33.76 18.94 3.23
CA GLN A 185 33.83 18.92 4.70
C GLN A 185 34.10 17.52 5.28
N GLY A 186 34.24 16.50 4.44
CA GLY A 186 34.55 15.15 4.89
C GLY A 186 33.40 14.42 5.59
N VAL A 187 32.15 14.83 5.34
CA VAL A 187 30.96 14.16 5.90
C VAL A 187 30.96 12.68 5.48
N ARG A 188 30.62 11.79 6.42
CA ARG A 188 30.55 10.34 6.21
C ARG A 188 29.12 9.85 6.46
N VAL A 189 28.67 8.90 5.63
CA VAL A 189 27.40 8.20 5.78
C VAL A 189 27.71 6.77 6.25
N ARG A 190 26.94 6.28 7.22
CA ARG A 190 26.96 4.89 7.68
C ARG A 190 25.61 4.25 7.39
N TRP A 191 25.63 2.97 7.05
CA TRP A 191 24.43 2.23 6.65
C TRP A 191 23.78 1.47 7.81
N ASP A 192 24.53 1.25 8.90
CA ASP A 192 24.04 0.51 10.06
C ASP A 192 23.27 1.43 11.01
N VAL A 193 21.95 1.24 11.07
CA VAL A 193 21.08 1.83 12.11
C VAL A 193 21.25 1.01 13.38
N ARG A 194 21.82 1.62 14.41
CA ARG A 194 22.02 1.01 15.73
C ARG A 194 20.84 1.32 16.65
N PRO A 195 20.55 0.46 17.63
CA PRO A 195 19.65 0.81 18.73
C PRO A 195 20.13 2.12 19.39
N GLY A 196 19.25 3.13 19.47
CA GLY A 196 19.57 4.48 19.97
C GLY A 196 19.73 5.55 18.88
N ASP A 197 19.94 5.18 17.61
CA ASP A 197 20.02 6.18 16.51
C ASP A 197 18.68 6.88 16.26
N ALA A 198 17.56 6.18 16.53
CA ALA A 198 16.22 6.72 16.40
C ALA A 198 15.85 7.71 17.53
N GLU A 199 16.60 7.75 18.63
CA GLU A 199 16.38 8.67 19.75
C GLU A 199 17.10 10.02 19.54
N GLN A 200 17.94 10.13 18.50
CA GLN A 200 18.67 11.35 18.13
C GLN A 200 17.89 12.26 17.17
N TYR A 201 16.67 11.87 16.80
CA TYR A 201 15.74 12.61 15.93
C TYR A 201 14.46 12.95 16.67
#